data_AF-A0A3B4WW12-F1
#
_entry.id   AF-A0A3B4WW12-F1
#
_cell.length_a   1.000
_cell.length_b   1.000
_cell.length_c   1.000
_cell.angle_alpha   90.00
_cell.angle_beta   90.00
_cell.angle_gamma   90.00
#
_symmetry.space_group_name_H-M   'P 1'
#
loop_
_entity.id
_entity.type
_entity.pdbx_description
1 polymer ?
#
loop_
_entity_poly.entity_id
_entity_poly.type
_entity_poly.pdbx_seq_one_letter_code
_entity_poly.pdbx_strand_id
1 'polypeptide(L)'
;MTMNVDVQDPRFQAMFTSHLFNLDPSDPSYKKTKATQSLLAEKQRRREEERRQKDDVLAATESTAGATRENDSDAPAAKKPMDPGLSLLVKSIKSKTEQFQARKKQKLV
;
A
#
# COMPACT_ATOMS: atom_id res chain seq x y z
N MET A 1 -31.22 15.67 17.78
CA MET A 1 -31.29 15.18 16.38
C MET A 1 -30.16 14.18 16.14
N THR A 2 -30.43 12.88 16.20
CA THR A 2 -29.43 11.84 15.89
C THR A 2 -29.60 11.39 14.44
N MET A 3 -28.66 11.78 13.58
CA MET A 3 -28.55 11.23 12.23
C MET A 3 -27.95 9.83 12.31
N ASN A 4 -28.79 8.82 12.10
CA ASN A 4 -28.39 7.44 11.84
C ASN A 4 -28.41 7.23 10.32
N VAL A 5 -27.44 6.48 9.80
CA VAL A 5 -27.35 6.14 8.37
C VAL A 5 -27.10 4.64 8.24
N ASP A 6 -27.74 4.01 7.26
CA ASP A 6 -27.39 2.65 6.88
C ASP A 6 -26.16 2.69 5.96
N VAL A 7 -25.13 1.91 6.32
CA VAL A 7 -23.87 1.82 5.55
C VAL A 7 -23.93 0.78 4.43
N GLN A 8 -24.99 -0.04 4.37
CA GLN A 8 -25.23 -1.01 3.30
C GLN A 8 -26.27 -0.54 2.27
N ASP A 9 -26.94 0.60 2.49
CA ASP A 9 -27.85 1.21 1.53
C ASP A 9 -27.09 1.60 0.22
N PRO A 10 -27.50 1.08 -0.96
CA PRO A 10 -26.82 1.33 -2.24
C PRO A 10 -26.64 2.82 -2.59
N ARG A 11 -27.48 3.71 -2.06
CA ARG A 11 -27.38 5.16 -2.29
C ARG A 11 -26.07 5.75 -1.77
N PHE A 12 -25.44 5.12 -0.78
CA PHE A 12 -24.13 5.53 -0.26
C PHE A 12 -22.96 4.72 -0.87
N GLN A 13 -23.21 3.78 -1.79
CA GLN A 13 -22.17 2.96 -2.41
C GLN A 13 -21.06 3.81 -3.07
N ALA A 14 -21.44 4.92 -3.71
CA ALA A 14 -20.54 5.87 -4.35
C ALA A 14 -19.54 6.52 -3.36
N MET A 15 -19.91 6.66 -2.08
CA MET A 15 -19.02 7.17 -1.02
C MET A 15 -17.83 6.23 -0.76
N PHE A 16 -17.98 4.94 -1.09
CA PHE A 16 -16.92 3.94 -0.95
C PHE A 16 -16.11 3.80 -2.24
N THR A 17 -16.78 3.68 -3.38
CA THR A 17 -16.17 3.30 -4.68
C THR A 17 -15.62 4.47 -5.50
N SER A 18 -16.14 5.70 -5.33
CA SER A 18 -15.72 6.86 -6.12
C SER A 18 -14.96 7.88 -5.27
N HIS A 19 -13.91 8.45 -5.85
CA HIS A 19 -13.10 9.49 -5.22
C HIS A 19 -13.81 10.86 -5.17
N LEU A 20 -14.83 11.08 -6.01
CA LEU A 20 -15.60 12.33 -6.07
C LEU A 20 -16.47 12.56 -4.82
N PHE A 21 -16.77 11.49 -4.08
CA PHE A 21 -17.59 11.52 -2.87
C PHE A 21 -16.77 11.19 -1.60
N ASN A 22 -15.46 11.48 -1.63
CA ASN A 22 -14.61 11.40 -0.45
C ASN A 22 -14.98 12.49 0.57
N LEU A 23 -15.10 12.10 1.85
CA LEU A 23 -15.26 13.05 2.95
C LEU A 23 -13.89 13.65 3.33
N ASP A 24 -13.63 14.87 2.87
CA ASP A 24 -12.42 15.63 3.23
C ASP A 24 -12.67 16.51 4.48
N PRO A 25 -11.91 16.36 5.58
CA PRO A 25 -11.97 17.25 6.73
C PRO A 25 -11.62 18.72 6.46
N SER A 26 -11.06 19.03 5.29
CA SER A 26 -10.67 20.36 4.84
C SER A 26 -11.82 21.17 4.24
N ASP A 27 -12.91 20.50 3.82
CA ASP A 27 -14.11 21.16 3.28
C ASP A 27 -14.92 21.84 4.41
N PRO A 28 -15.25 23.14 4.33
CA PRO A 28 -16.13 23.81 5.30
C PRO A 28 -17.50 23.13 5.51
N SER A 29 -17.95 22.36 4.52
CA SER A 29 -19.17 21.55 4.54
C SER A 29 -19.06 20.32 5.45
N TYR A 30 -17.84 19.82 5.70
CA TYR A 30 -17.61 18.60 6.48
C TYR A 30 -18.06 18.74 7.94
N LYS A 31 -19.06 17.95 8.34
CA LYS A 31 -19.56 17.89 9.72
C LYS A 31 -19.17 16.56 10.37
N LYS A 32 -18.53 16.63 11.54
CA LYS A 32 -18.15 15.49 12.39
C LYS A 32 -19.40 14.93 13.12
N THR A 33 -20.25 14.22 12.39
CA THR A 33 -21.48 13.59 12.89
C THR A 33 -21.23 12.12 13.25
N LYS A 34 -22.21 11.44 13.90
CA LYS A 34 -22.14 9.98 14.10
C LYS A 34 -22.23 9.22 12.77
N ALA A 35 -23.10 9.65 11.85
CA ALA A 35 -23.25 9.07 10.52
C ALA A 35 -21.94 9.12 9.70
N THR A 36 -21.28 10.27 9.63
CA THR A 36 -20.01 10.42 8.88
C THR A 36 -18.87 9.60 9.48
N GLN A 37 -18.82 9.43 10.81
CA GLN A 37 -17.87 8.52 11.46
C GLN A 37 -18.17 7.04 11.14
N SER A 38 -19.44 6.62 11.14
CA SER A 38 -19.82 5.24 10.77
C SER A 38 -19.47 4.92 9.32
N LEU A 39 -19.64 5.88 8.41
CA LEU A 39 -19.27 5.74 7.00
C LEU A 39 -17.74 5.64 6.83
N LEU A 40 -16.97 6.39 7.60
CA LEU A 40 -15.50 6.30 7.62
C LEU A 40 -15.03 4.93 8.12
N ALA A 41 -15.63 4.40 9.18
CA ALA A 41 -15.30 3.08 9.72
C ALA A 41 -15.60 1.96 8.71
N GLU A 42 -16.77 1.98 8.05
CA GLU A 42 -17.08 1.03 6.98
C GLU A 42 -16.11 1.16 5.79
N LYS A 43 -15.71 2.39 5.41
CA LYS A 43 -14.73 2.62 4.34
C LYS A 43 -13.32 2.14 4.71
N GLN A 44 -12.97 2.10 6.00
CA GLN A 44 -11.74 1.46 6.47
C GLN A 44 -11.87 -0.07 6.39
N ARG A 45 -12.96 -0.63 6.94
CA ARG A 45 -13.26 -2.07 6.94
C ARG A 45 -13.16 -2.70 5.55
N ARG A 46 -13.85 -2.11 4.56
CA ARG A 46 -13.83 -2.56 3.16
C ARG A 46 -12.43 -2.50 2.54
N ARG A 47 -11.63 -1.47 2.89
CA ARG A 47 -10.25 -1.36 2.37
C ARG A 47 -9.30 -2.39 2.97
N GLU A 48 -9.55 -2.85 4.19
CA GLU A 48 -8.82 -3.97 4.79
C GLU A 48 -9.22 -5.31 4.16
N GLU A 49 -10.51 -5.51 3.90
CA GLU A 49 -11.04 -6.68 3.17
C GLU A 49 -10.45 -6.78 1.75
N GLU A 50 -10.49 -5.67 0.99
CA GLU A 50 -9.85 -5.57 -0.33
C GLU A 50 -8.35 -5.89 -0.29
N ARG A 51 -7.63 -5.45 0.76
CA ARG A 51 -6.20 -5.72 0.90
C ARG A 51 -5.95 -7.20 1.15
N ARG A 52 -6.67 -7.82 2.08
CA ARG A 52 -6.56 -9.27 2.36
C ARG A 52 -6.84 -10.09 1.10
N GLN A 53 -7.84 -9.73 0.31
CA GLN A 53 -8.13 -10.38 -0.97
C GLN A 53 -7.00 -10.20 -2.00
N LYS A 54 -6.41 -9.01 -2.09
CA LYS A 54 -5.25 -8.75 -2.98
C LYS A 54 -4.01 -9.52 -2.53
N ASP A 55 -3.72 -9.55 -1.24
CA ASP A 55 -2.59 -10.28 -0.66
C ASP A 55 -2.72 -11.81 -0.88
N ASP A 56 -3.93 -12.36 -0.77
CA ASP A 56 -4.25 -13.78 -1.01
C ASP A 56 -4.17 -14.15 -2.51
N VAL A 57 -4.73 -13.33 -3.40
CA VAL A 57 -4.59 -13.49 -4.86
C VAL A 57 -3.13 -13.39 -5.30
N LEU A 58 -2.34 -12.49 -4.72
CA LEU A 58 -0.91 -12.38 -5.01
C LEU A 58 -0.16 -13.66 -4.63
N ALA A 59 -0.40 -14.23 -3.45
CA ALA A 59 0.18 -15.51 -3.03
C ALA A 59 -0.22 -16.69 -3.95
N ALA A 60 -1.45 -16.70 -4.45
CA ALA A 60 -1.90 -17.67 -5.45
C ALA A 60 -1.22 -17.48 -6.83
N THR A 61 -0.88 -16.25 -7.22
CA THR A 61 -0.13 -16.00 -8.46
C THR A 61 1.37 -16.32 -8.33
N GLU A 62 2.03 -15.98 -7.21
CA GLU A 62 3.44 -16.30 -6.99
C GLU A 62 3.71 -17.81 -7.03
N SER A 63 2.76 -18.63 -6.59
CA SER A 63 2.84 -20.09 -6.62
C SER A 63 2.64 -20.74 -8.01
N THR A 64 2.32 -19.96 -9.06
CA THR A 64 2.25 -20.46 -10.46
C THR A 64 3.36 -19.94 -11.37
N ALA A 65 4.09 -18.89 -10.96
CA ALA A 65 5.19 -18.31 -11.76
C ALA A 65 6.56 -18.98 -11.56
N GLY A 66 6.66 -20.02 -10.72
CA GLY A 66 7.91 -20.66 -10.28
C GLY A 66 8.65 -21.54 -11.31
N ALA A 67 8.72 -21.13 -12.58
CA ALA A 67 9.14 -21.97 -13.71
C ALA A 67 10.40 -21.50 -14.48
N THR A 68 11.26 -20.68 -13.86
CA THR A 68 12.62 -20.41 -14.38
C THR A 68 13.65 -20.43 -13.25
N ARG A 69 14.68 -21.28 -13.41
CA ARG A 69 15.84 -21.40 -12.50
C ARG A 69 17.10 -20.98 -13.26
N GLU A 70 17.89 -20.08 -12.71
CA GLU A 70 19.36 -20.04 -12.88
C GLU A 70 19.99 -19.56 -11.55
N ASN A 71 21.22 -20.00 -11.24
CA ASN A 71 21.97 -19.56 -10.05
C ASN A 71 22.65 -18.19 -10.33
N ASP A 72 23.42 -17.50 -9.46
CA ASP A 72 24.18 -17.78 -8.22
C ASP A 72 24.39 -16.39 -7.51
N SER A 73 24.85 -16.16 -6.26
CA SER A 73 25.50 -16.97 -5.23
C SER A 73 25.19 -16.47 -3.80
N ASP A 74 25.52 -17.31 -2.82
CA ASP A 74 25.86 -17.02 -1.40
C ASP A 74 24.79 -16.44 -0.45
N ALA A 75 25.00 -16.64 0.86
CA ALA A 75 23.97 -16.63 1.91
C ALA A 75 24.37 -15.74 3.12
N PRO A 76 23.64 -15.72 4.27
CA PRO A 76 22.29 -16.20 4.54
C PRO A 76 21.35 -15.13 5.16
N ALA A 77 20.12 -15.02 4.67
CA ALA A 77 18.98 -14.46 5.41
C ALA A 77 17.65 -14.86 4.74
N ALA A 78 16.64 -15.24 5.53
CA ALA A 78 15.32 -15.61 5.03
C ALA A 78 14.56 -14.38 4.51
N LYS A 79 14.70 -14.09 3.21
CA LYS A 79 13.97 -13.02 2.52
C LYS A 79 12.53 -13.47 2.29
N LYS A 80 11.59 -12.89 3.03
CA LYS A 80 10.18 -12.81 2.62
C LYS A 80 10.09 -12.18 1.22
N PRO A 81 9.07 -12.45 0.40
CA PRO A 81 8.86 -11.71 -0.84
C PRO A 81 8.79 -10.21 -0.52
N MET A 82 9.81 -9.47 -0.96
CA MET A 82 9.86 -8.02 -0.86
C MET A 82 9.31 -7.44 -2.15
N ASP A 83 8.42 -6.46 -2.04
CA ASP A 83 7.91 -5.69 -3.19
C ASP A 83 9.05 -5.37 -4.19
N PRO A 84 8.87 -5.66 -5.49
CA PRO A 84 9.82 -5.27 -6.54
C PRO A 84 10.20 -3.79 -6.48
N GLY A 85 9.26 -2.89 -6.13
CA GLY A 85 9.52 -1.47 -5.92
C GLY A 85 10.53 -1.19 -4.80
N LEU A 86 10.30 -1.73 -3.60
CA LEU A 86 11.24 -1.67 -2.47
C LEU A 86 12.60 -2.29 -2.81
N SER A 87 12.62 -3.39 -3.57
CA SER A 87 13.86 -4.05 -4.00
C SER A 87 14.69 -3.18 -4.95
N LEU A 88 14.04 -2.48 -5.90
CA LEU A 88 14.67 -1.50 -6.77
C LEU A 88 15.15 -0.26 -6.00
N LEU A 89 14.35 0.23 -5.04
CA LEU A 89 14.71 1.35 -4.19
C LEU A 89 15.98 1.04 -3.37
N VAL A 90 16.05 -0.10 -2.70
CA VAL A 90 17.25 -0.53 -1.95
C VAL A 90 18.48 -0.66 -2.85
N LYS A 91 18.34 -1.22 -4.06
CA LYS A 91 19.44 -1.29 -5.05
C LYS A 91 19.94 0.11 -5.44
N SER A 92 19.03 1.05 -5.71
CA SER A 92 19.40 2.43 -6.08
C SER A 92 20.08 3.19 -4.93
N ILE A 93 19.62 3.02 -3.68
CA ILE A 93 20.21 3.65 -2.50
C ILE A 93 21.64 3.13 -2.27
N LYS A 94 21.85 1.80 -2.34
CA LYS A 94 23.19 1.19 -2.22
C LYS A 94 24.15 1.72 -3.28
N SER A 95 23.78 1.62 -4.56
CA SER A 95 24.64 2.10 -5.66
C SER A 95 24.97 3.59 -5.55
N LYS A 96 23.99 4.44 -5.18
CA LYS A 96 24.22 5.88 -5.01
C LYS A 96 25.13 6.19 -3.81
N THR A 97 25.06 5.39 -2.75
CA THR A 97 25.93 5.51 -1.57
C THR A 97 27.36 5.06 -1.87
N GLU A 98 27.52 3.94 -2.59
CA GLU A 98 28.81 3.43 -3.06
C GLU A 98 29.51 4.44 -3.98
N GLN A 99 28.79 5.01 -4.95
CA GLN A 99 29.28 6.08 -5.83
C GLN A 99 29.73 7.32 -5.04
N PHE A 100 28.98 7.72 -4.01
CA PHE A 100 29.34 8.87 -3.17
C PHE A 100 30.63 8.60 -2.37
N GLN A 101 30.75 7.41 -1.77
CA GLN A 101 31.95 7.02 -1.01
C GLN A 101 33.18 6.87 -1.91
N ALA A 102 33.04 6.32 -3.12
CA ALA A 102 34.11 6.23 -4.11
C ALA A 102 34.61 7.63 -4.51
N ARG A 103 33.69 8.55 -4.84
CA ARG A 103 34.02 9.95 -5.16
C ARG A 103 34.64 10.71 -3.97
N LYS A 104 34.26 10.38 -2.73
CA LYS A 104 34.88 10.96 -1.53
C LYS A 104 36.33 10.49 -1.37
N LYS A 105 36.61 9.20 -1.58
CA LYS A 105 37.99 8.65 -1.55
C LYS A 105 38.88 9.26 -2.63
N GLN A 106 38.36 9.43 -3.85
CA GLN A 106 39.07 10.09 -4.97
C GLN A 106 39.36 11.59 -4.77
N LYS A 107 38.78 12.24 -3.75
CA LYS A 107 39.05 13.64 -3.39
C LYS A 107 39.96 13.78 -2.15
N LEU A 108 40.52 12.68 -1.66
CA LEU A 108 41.38 12.61 -0.47
C LEU A 108 42.75 11.98 -0.81
N VAL A 109 43.10 11.99 -2.09
CA VAL A 109 44.35 11.52 -2.72
C VAL A 109 44.80 12.62 -3.67
#